data_AF-A0A957NJ96-F1
#
_entry.id   AF-A0A957NJ96-F1
#
_cell.length_a   1.000
_cell.length_b   1.000
_cell.length_c   1.000
_cell.angle_alpha   90.00
_cell.angle_beta   90.00
_cell.angle_gamma   90.00
#
_symmetry.space_group_name_H-M   'P 1'
#
loop_
_entity.id
_entity.type
_entity.pdbx_description
1 polymer ?
#
loop_
_entity_poly.entity_id
_entity_poly.type
_entity_poly.pdbx_seq_one_letter_code
_entity_poly.pdbx_strand_id
1 'polypeptide(L)'
;MSELPLFDLTSQPTAGITRLYEHLELFHEGDARRNTLFVLGRPSLAERDPLQTAPDQLLIIDPPPDVTARFRIDGNAAVLYTGVQHTGEVGLPLVQTQAGGVAHIRIGNHYLDIYSQTSSNVVYLPALGILCGGIFGSDSVVPTVAEGSTGNEELETLRLLAQLVKQRTLQLYIPHIGSLCEDPVMAMQRLAADVAYLHKIRSAVQAVVERGESAEVIETIAPELLPESRQSASSLAVHSENLERLYRSHLRGQSG
;
A
#
# COMPACT_ATOMS: atom_id res chain seq x y z
N MET A 1 -2.35 -14.48 24.39
CA MET A 1 -2.19 -13.08 24.82
C MET A 1 -1.34 -12.39 23.77
N SER A 2 -1.81 -11.27 23.20
CA SER A 2 -0.99 -10.48 22.28
C SER A 2 0.24 -9.93 23.04
N GLU A 3 1.40 -10.00 22.42
CA GLU A 3 2.68 -9.56 22.97
C GLU A 3 3.11 -8.22 22.40
N LEU A 4 2.51 -7.80 21.29
CA LEU A 4 2.48 -6.41 20.86
C LEU A 4 1.43 -5.71 21.74
N PRO A 5 1.74 -4.59 22.42
CA PRO A 5 0.73 -3.85 23.17
C PRO A 5 -0.21 -3.08 22.22
N LEU A 6 -0.72 -3.74 21.17
CA LEU A 6 -1.76 -3.21 20.28
C LEU A 6 -3.09 -3.30 21.02
N PHE A 7 -3.28 -2.40 21.96
CA PHE A 7 -4.57 -2.11 22.54
C PHE A 7 -5.19 -1.01 21.69
N ASP A 8 -6.18 -1.36 20.87
CA ASP A 8 -7.04 -0.33 20.27
C ASP A 8 -7.85 0.32 21.39
N LEU A 9 -7.38 1.49 21.84
CA LEU A 9 -8.00 2.25 22.93
C LEU A 9 -9.39 2.77 22.58
N THR A 10 -9.74 2.80 21.29
CA THR A 10 -11.00 3.36 20.79
C THR A 10 -12.04 2.30 20.43
N SER A 11 -11.61 1.04 20.28
CA SER A 11 -12.46 -0.14 20.00
C SER A 11 -13.61 0.15 19.03
N GLN A 12 -13.29 0.40 17.77
CA GLN A 12 -14.33 0.58 16.75
C GLN A 12 -14.95 -0.76 16.33
N PRO A 13 -16.27 -0.84 16.05
CA PRO A 13 -16.96 -2.10 15.79
C PRO A 13 -16.51 -2.83 14.52
N THR A 14 -15.87 -2.14 13.57
CA THR A 14 -15.33 -2.71 12.32
C THR A 14 -13.82 -2.95 12.36
N ALA A 15 -13.18 -2.65 13.50
CA ALA A 15 -11.76 -2.86 13.69
C ALA A 15 -11.45 -4.26 14.21
N GLY A 16 -10.34 -4.84 13.77
CA GLY A 16 -9.86 -6.13 14.26
C GLY A 16 -8.33 -6.22 14.20
N ILE A 17 -7.77 -7.00 15.12
CA ILE A 17 -6.34 -7.32 15.17
C ILE A 17 -6.20 -8.83 14.99
N THR A 18 -5.44 -9.22 13.97
CA THR A 18 -5.10 -10.62 13.69
C THR A 18 -3.60 -10.81 13.87
N ARG A 19 -3.22 -11.76 14.73
CA ARG A 19 -1.82 -12.19 14.81
C ARG A 19 -1.50 -13.10 13.65
N LEU A 20 -0.58 -12.68 12.79
CA LEU A 20 -0.10 -13.49 11.66
C LEU A 20 1.00 -14.44 12.12
N TYR A 21 2.01 -13.89 12.81
CA TYR A 21 3.14 -14.64 13.36
C TYR A 21 3.59 -14.04 14.69
N GLU A 22 4.54 -14.69 15.36
CA GLU A 22 5.19 -14.09 16.52
C GLU A 22 5.81 -12.74 16.14
N HIS A 23 5.49 -11.69 16.91
CA HIS A 23 5.92 -10.31 16.67
C HIS A 23 5.46 -9.71 15.32
N LEU A 24 4.44 -10.28 14.68
CA LEU A 24 3.84 -9.77 13.45
C LEU A 24 2.31 -9.78 13.54
N GLU A 25 1.72 -8.59 13.64
CA GLU A 25 0.28 -8.42 13.82
C GLU A 25 -0.29 -7.50 12.75
N LEU A 26 -1.49 -7.84 12.28
CA LEU A 26 -2.23 -7.11 11.27
C LEU A 26 -3.45 -6.47 11.92
N PHE A 27 -3.52 -5.15 11.84
CA PHE A 27 -4.72 -4.40 12.16
C PHE A 27 -5.51 -4.13 10.88
N HIS A 28 -6.84 -4.25 10.96
CA HIS A 28 -7.71 -3.87 9.86
C HIS A 28 -8.93 -3.10 10.37
N GLU A 29 -9.45 -2.17 9.57
CA GLU A 29 -10.65 -1.41 9.91
C GLU A 29 -11.43 -0.84 8.73
N GLY A 30 -12.66 -0.39 9.00
CA GLY A 30 -13.53 0.25 8.03
C GLY A 30 -14.24 -0.74 7.09
N ASP A 31 -15.24 -0.23 6.37
CA ASP A 31 -16.04 -1.04 5.44
C ASP A 31 -15.21 -1.50 4.24
N ALA A 32 -14.42 -0.59 3.67
CA ALA A 32 -13.31 -0.94 2.79
C ALA A 32 -12.07 -1.18 3.68
N ARG A 33 -11.83 -2.44 4.05
CA ARG A 33 -10.81 -2.84 5.02
C ARG A 33 -9.45 -2.18 4.73
N ARG A 34 -9.04 -1.24 5.56
CA ARG A 34 -7.70 -0.63 5.56
C ARG A 34 -6.80 -1.50 6.41
N ASN A 35 -5.67 -1.95 5.86
CA ASN A 35 -4.76 -2.87 6.52
C ASN A 35 -3.51 -2.13 6.98
N THR A 36 -3.11 -2.37 8.22
CA THR A 36 -1.88 -1.85 8.84
C THR A 36 -1.08 -3.02 9.41
N LEU A 37 0.16 -3.18 8.98
CA LEU A 37 1.03 -4.26 9.47
C LEU A 37 2.00 -3.73 10.54
N PHE A 38 2.01 -4.37 11.70
CA PHE A 38 2.93 -4.09 12.79
C PHE A 38 4.01 -5.17 12.86
N VAL A 39 5.26 -4.75 12.67
CA VAL A 39 6.43 -5.63 12.70
C VAL A 39 7.27 -5.26 13.92
N LEU A 40 7.22 -6.10 14.96
CA LEU A 40 7.97 -5.90 16.19
C LEU A 40 9.32 -6.62 16.13
N GLY A 41 10.37 -5.91 16.46
CA GLY A 41 11.71 -6.41 16.60
C GLY A 41 12.13 -6.36 18.05
N ARG A 42 12.09 -7.50 18.74
CA ARG A 42 12.69 -7.63 20.06
C ARG A 42 14.13 -8.11 19.94
N PRO A 43 15.10 -7.47 20.60
CA PRO A 43 16.46 -7.98 20.64
C PRO A 43 16.47 -9.34 21.33
N SER A 44 17.23 -10.28 20.75
CA SER A 44 17.35 -11.62 21.33
C SER A 44 18.02 -11.56 22.70
N LEU A 45 17.74 -12.54 23.57
CA LEU A 45 18.40 -12.63 24.88
C LEU A 45 19.93 -12.67 24.81
N ALA A 46 20.49 -13.12 23.67
CA ALA A 46 21.93 -13.16 23.41
C ALA A 46 22.52 -11.80 22.99
N GLU A 47 21.70 -10.91 22.43
CA GLU A 47 22.07 -9.53 22.03
C GLU A 47 21.77 -8.51 23.14
N ARG A 48 21.12 -8.94 24.23
CA ARG A 48 20.91 -8.11 25.42
C ARG A 48 22.20 -8.03 26.23
N ASP A 49 22.96 -6.96 26.01
CA ASP A 49 23.95 -6.54 27.00
C ASP A 49 23.18 -6.18 28.30
N PRO A 50 23.45 -6.83 29.45
CA PRO A 50 22.80 -6.50 30.72
C PRO A 50 23.01 -5.04 31.16
N LEU A 51 23.96 -4.31 30.54
CA LEU A 51 24.22 -2.89 30.77
C LEU A 51 23.61 -1.95 29.71
N GLN A 52 23.17 -2.49 28.56
CA GLN A 52 22.52 -1.76 27.47
C GLN A 52 21.44 -2.62 26.82
N THR A 53 20.23 -2.60 27.39
CA THR A 53 19.06 -3.18 26.72
C THR A 53 18.76 -2.32 25.49
N ALA A 54 19.07 -2.82 24.28
CA ALA A 54 18.59 -2.18 23.06
C ALA A 54 17.06 -2.07 23.15
N PRO A 55 16.47 -0.90 22.83
CA PRO A 55 15.02 -0.74 22.86
C PRO A 55 14.37 -1.62 21.79
N ASP A 56 13.14 -2.07 22.07
CA ASP A 56 12.31 -2.74 21.06
C ASP A 56 12.18 -1.85 19.82
N GLN A 57 12.25 -2.46 18.63
CA GLN A 57 12.06 -1.78 17.35
C GLN A 57 10.65 -2.06 16.83
N LEU A 58 9.96 -1.05 16.33
CA LEU A 58 8.64 -1.23 15.72
C LEU A 58 8.61 -0.59 14.34
N LEU A 59 8.27 -1.36 13.32
CA LEU A 59 7.93 -0.84 12.00
C LEU A 59 6.43 -0.98 11.78
N ILE A 60 5.77 0.13 11.47
CA ILE A 60 4.34 0.17 11.16
C ILE A 60 4.18 0.48 9.68
N ILE A 61 3.61 -0.46 8.93
CA ILE A 61 3.37 -0.32 7.50
C ILE A 61 1.93 0.13 7.30
N ASP A 62 1.77 1.24 6.60
CA ASP A 62 0.49 1.90 6.33
C ASP A 62 -0.33 2.20 7.60
N PRO A 63 0.22 2.99 8.54
CA PRO A 63 -0.47 3.34 9.77
C PRO A 63 -1.75 4.15 9.50
N PRO A 64 -2.81 3.99 10.33
CA PRO A 64 -3.92 4.93 10.34
C PRO A 64 -3.46 6.32 10.80
N PRO A 65 -4.18 7.41 10.43
CA PRO A 65 -3.76 8.78 10.74
C PRO A 65 -3.68 9.07 12.25
N ASP A 66 -4.43 8.35 13.07
CA ASP A 66 -4.50 8.49 14.52
C ASP A 66 -3.67 7.44 15.29
N VAL A 67 -2.72 6.78 14.63
CA VAL A 67 -1.97 5.63 15.19
C VAL A 67 -1.35 5.91 16.57
N THR A 68 -0.84 7.11 16.82
CA THR A 68 -0.20 7.52 18.09
C THR A 68 -1.19 7.80 19.21
N ALA A 69 -2.41 8.20 18.88
CA ALA A 69 -3.49 8.38 19.86
C ALA A 69 -4.18 7.05 20.18
N ARG A 70 -4.21 6.14 19.19
CA ARG A 70 -4.99 4.91 19.24
C ARG A 70 -4.24 3.72 19.82
N PHE A 71 -2.96 3.59 19.51
CA PHE A 71 -2.14 2.46 19.93
C PHE A 71 -1.07 2.91 20.91
N ARG A 72 -0.72 2.02 21.85
CA ARG A 72 0.43 2.22 22.70
C ARG A 72 1.69 1.88 21.92
N ILE A 73 2.44 2.91 21.54
CA ILE A 73 3.68 2.79 20.77
C ILE A 73 4.85 2.99 21.73
N ASP A 74 5.51 1.89 22.08
CA ASP A 74 6.71 1.87 22.92
C ASP A 74 7.96 1.57 22.06
N GLY A 75 9.14 1.99 22.54
CA GLY A 75 10.43 1.71 21.87
C GLY A 75 10.75 2.62 20.68
N ASN A 76 11.62 2.13 19.80
CA ASN A 76 12.05 2.82 18.59
C ASN A 76 11.07 2.50 17.44
N ALA A 77 10.04 3.32 17.30
CA ALA A 77 9.02 3.16 16.26
C ALA A 77 9.31 4.01 15.01
N ALA A 78 9.04 3.44 13.85
CA ALA A 78 9.05 4.13 12.57
C ALA A 78 7.87 3.67 11.70
N VAL A 79 7.49 4.50 10.74
CA VAL A 79 6.41 4.22 9.80
C VAL A 79 6.93 4.09 8.37
N LEU A 80 6.26 3.26 7.57
CA LEU A 80 6.51 3.12 6.14
C LEU A 80 5.16 3.11 5.42
N TYR A 81 5.04 3.88 4.35
CA TYR A 81 3.86 3.86 3.49
C TYR A 81 4.17 3.08 2.21
N THR A 82 3.27 2.18 1.84
CA THR A 82 3.32 1.46 0.57
C THR A 82 2.63 2.24 -0.57
N GLY A 83 1.72 3.16 -0.23
CA GLY A 83 1.07 4.09 -1.15
C GLY A 83 1.60 5.52 -1.09
N VAL A 84 0.89 6.42 -1.77
CA VAL A 84 1.14 7.87 -1.70
C VAL A 84 1.03 8.32 -0.24
N GLN A 85 2.05 9.00 0.26
CA GLN A 85 2.12 9.47 1.64
C GLN A 85 0.85 10.25 1.98
N HIS A 86 0.17 9.82 3.05
CA HIS A 86 -0.89 10.65 3.62
C HIS A 86 -0.24 11.91 4.20
N THR A 87 -0.71 13.06 3.75
CA THR A 87 -0.25 14.40 4.16
C THR A 87 -0.51 14.73 5.64
N GLY A 88 -1.01 13.78 6.43
CA GLY A 88 -1.14 13.91 7.87
C GLY A 88 0.11 13.40 8.57
N GLU A 89 0.77 14.26 9.34
CA GLU A 89 1.84 13.83 10.24
C GLU A 89 1.29 12.86 11.28
N VAL A 90 1.63 11.58 11.17
CA VAL A 90 1.26 10.55 12.17
C VAL A 90 2.07 10.68 13.47
N GLY A 91 2.94 11.68 13.59
CA GLY A 91 3.75 11.95 14.79
C GLY A 91 4.87 10.93 15.02
N LEU A 92 5.26 10.17 13.99
CA LEU A 92 6.30 9.13 14.05
C LEU A 92 7.37 9.35 12.96
N PRO A 93 8.63 8.93 13.20
CA PRO A 93 9.67 8.94 12.19
C PRO A 93 9.27 8.15 10.94
N LEU A 94 9.42 8.76 9.77
CA LEU A 94 9.15 8.11 8.48
C LEU A 94 10.42 7.46 7.93
N VAL A 95 10.33 6.19 7.57
CA VAL A 95 11.39 5.49 6.83
C VAL A 95 11.56 6.16 5.47
N GLN A 96 12.74 6.72 5.23
CA GLN A 96 13.09 7.32 3.95
C GLN A 96 13.53 6.24 2.98
N THR A 97 12.92 6.23 1.79
CA THR A 97 13.26 5.30 0.72
C THR A 97 13.79 6.06 -0.50
N GLN A 98 14.60 5.37 -1.31
CA GLN A 98 15.12 5.90 -2.56
C GLN A 98 14.65 5.01 -3.70
N ALA A 99 14.02 5.60 -4.71
CA ALA A 99 13.49 4.88 -5.85
C ALA A 99 14.59 4.15 -6.64
N GLY A 100 14.23 3.00 -7.22
CA GLY A 100 15.09 2.22 -8.12
C GLY A 100 15.96 1.16 -7.44
N GLY A 101 15.78 0.93 -6.14
CA GLY A 101 16.53 -0.05 -5.37
C GLY A 101 15.65 -0.98 -4.52
N VAL A 102 16.30 -1.98 -3.94
CA VAL A 102 15.74 -2.86 -2.92
C VAL A 102 16.54 -2.67 -1.64
N ALA A 103 15.86 -2.28 -0.56
CA ALA A 103 16.45 -2.27 0.76
C ALA A 103 16.13 -3.60 1.47
N HIS A 104 17.15 -4.24 2.01
CA HIS A 104 17.00 -5.42 2.85
C HIS A 104 17.16 -4.98 4.31
N ILE A 105 16.07 -5.04 5.07
CA ILE A 105 16.06 -4.62 6.47
C ILE A 105 15.73 -5.79 7.38
N ARG A 106 16.24 -5.73 8.60
CA ARG A 106 15.94 -6.69 9.67
C ARG A 106 15.32 -5.95 10.84
N ILE A 107 14.14 -6.39 11.27
CA ILE A 107 13.43 -5.90 12.44
C ILE A 107 13.26 -7.08 13.40
N GLY A 108 14.14 -7.17 14.40
CA GLY A 108 14.28 -8.36 15.25
C GLY A 108 14.55 -9.63 14.45
N ASN A 109 13.59 -10.55 14.40
CA ASN A 109 13.69 -11.81 13.65
C ASN A 109 13.06 -11.76 12.25
N HIS A 110 12.45 -10.63 11.88
CA HIS A 110 11.79 -10.46 10.59
C HIS A 110 12.73 -9.81 9.59
N TYR A 111 12.90 -10.45 8.44
CA TYR A 111 13.61 -9.91 7.28
C TYR A 111 12.58 -9.38 6.29
N LEU A 112 12.79 -8.15 5.83
CA LEU A 112 11.91 -7.48 4.89
C LEU A 112 12.72 -6.95 3.71
N ASP A 113 12.18 -7.15 2.51
CA ASP A 113 12.62 -6.52 1.27
C ASP A 113 11.67 -5.35 0.97
N ILE A 114 12.21 -4.14 0.85
CA ILE A 114 11.46 -2.94 0.49
C ILE A 114 11.89 -2.52 -0.91
N TYR A 115 11.01 -2.75 -1.88
CA TYR A 115 11.18 -2.29 -3.25
C TYR A 115 10.60 -0.89 -3.36
N SER A 116 11.46 0.08 -3.65
CA SER A 116 11.07 1.49 -3.64
C SER A 116 10.91 2.00 -5.06
N GLN A 117 9.72 2.50 -5.38
CA GLN A 117 9.38 3.19 -6.63
C GLN A 117 9.25 4.68 -6.35
N THR A 118 9.10 5.51 -7.39
CA THR A 118 8.98 6.98 -7.24
C THR A 118 7.86 7.38 -6.27
N SER A 119 6.73 6.68 -6.32
CA SER A 119 5.48 7.07 -5.67
C SER A 119 4.88 6.00 -4.75
N SER A 120 5.54 4.85 -4.61
CA SER A 120 5.04 3.72 -3.83
C SER A 120 6.18 2.84 -3.34
N ASN A 121 5.91 2.04 -2.30
CA ASN A 121 6.82 1.01 -1.82
C ASN A 121 6.08 -0.34 -1.81
N VAL A 122 6.79 -1.40 -2.16
CA VAL A 122 6.31 -2.78 -2.01
C VAL A 122 7.14 -3.44 -0.93
N VAL A 123 6.49 -4.05 0.06
CA VAL A 123 7.17 -4.71 1.17
C VAL A 123 6.93 -6.21 1.10
N TYR A 124 8.01 -6.98 1.12
CA TYR A 124 7.96 -8.43 1.05
C TYR A 124 8.71 -9.05 2.23
N LEU A 125 8.08 -10.02 2.91
CA LEU A 125 8.68 -10.81 3.97
C LEU A 125 8.96 -12.22 3.41
N PRO A 126 10.13 -12.45 2.78
CA PRO A 126 10.39 -13.67 2.00
C PRO A 126 10.28 -14.95 2.81
N ALA A 127 10.76 -14.93 4.06
CA ALA A 127 10.73 -16.10 4.94
C ALA A 127 9.30 -16.53 5.33
N LEU A 128 8.35 -15.59 5.33
CA LEU A 128 6.96 -15.82 5.69
C LEU A 128 6.04 -15.90 4.47
N GLY A 129 6.52 -15.51 3.29
CA GLY A 129 5.69 -15.43 2.10
C GLY A 129 4.63 -14.34 2.15
N ILE A 130 4.83 -13.27 2.92
CA ILE A 130 3.88 -12.17 3.05
C ILE A 130 4.29 -11.03 2.12
N LEU A 131 3.36 -10.56 1.28
CA LEU A 131 3.57 -9.45 0.35
C LEU A 131 2.56 -8.33 0.62
N CYS A 132 3.06 -7.15 0.99
CA CYS A 132 2.27 -5.93 1.08
C CYS A 132 2.31 -5.22 -0.29
N GLY A 133 1.19 -5.25 -1.00
CA GLY A 133 1.08 -4.70 -2.36
C GLY A 133 0.64 -3.24 -2.42
N GLY A 134 0.41 -2.62 -1.27
CA GLY A 134 -0.02 -1.24 -1.14
C GLY A 134 -1.31 -0.93 -1.88
N ILE A 135 -1.30 0.13 -2.69
CA ILE A 135 -2.50 0.60 -3.41
C ILE A 135 -2.96 -0.34 -4.54
N PHE A 136 -2.24 -1.43 -4.79
CA PHE A 136 -2.51 -2.38 -5.86
C PHE A 136 -3.13 -3.69 -5.34
N GLY A 137 -3.79 -4.42 -6.23
CA GLY A 137 -4.40 -5.72 -5.94
C GLY A 137 -5.58 -5.65 -4.98
N SER A 138 -6.21 -4.48 -4.86
CA SER A 138 -7.43 -4.30 -4.07
C SER A 138 -8.62 -4.94 -4.79
N ASP A 139 -9.51 -5.56 -4.03
CA ASP A 139 -10.83 -6.00 -4.49
C ASP A 139 -11.92 -4.93 -4.31
N SER A 140 -11.59 -3.79 -3.69
CA SER A 140 -12.57 -2.79 -3.24
C SER A 140 -12.40 -1.42 -3.89
N VAL A 141 -11.17 -1.06 -4.26
CA VAL A 141 -10.79 0.27 -4.76
C VAL A 141 -9.86 0.14 -5.97
N VAL A 142 -9.92 1.07 -6.92
CA VAL A 142 -8.97 1.16 -8.03
C VAL A 142 -7.62 1.71 -7.58
N PRO A 143 -6.49 1.35 -8.23
CA PRO A 143 -5.18 1.88 -7.86
C PRO A 143 -5.11 3.38 -8.11
N THR A 144 -4.41 4.09 -7.22
CA THR A 144 -4.16 5.53 -7.35
C THR A 144 -3.01 5.79 -8.32
N VAL A 145 -3.16 6.79 -9.18
CA VAL A 145 -2.09 7.30 -10.06
C VAL A 145 -1.41 8.47 -9.37
N ALA A 146 -0.08 8.45 -9.25
CA ALA A 146 0.68 9.50 -8.58
C ALA A 146 0.57 10.86 -9.30
N GLU A 147 0.73 11.95 -8.54
CA GLU A 147 0.73 13.30 -9.11
C GLU A 147 1.86 13.44 -10.14
N GLY A 148 1.53 13.89 -11.35
CA GLY A 148 2.47 13.99 -12.46
C GLY A 148 2.73 12.69 -13.22
N SER A 149 2.33 11.52 -12.70
CA SER A 149 2.49 10.24 -13.40
C SER A 149 1.63 10.16 -14.65
N THR A 150 2.15 9.49 -15.67
CA THR A 150 1.41 9.10 -16.89
C THR A 150 0.76 7.72 -16.75
N GLY A 151 0.86 7.08 -15.58
CA GLY A 151 0.44 5.71 -15.30
C GLY A 151 1.50 4.64 -15.60
N ASN A 152 2.68 5.02 -16.12
CA ASN A 152 3.75 4.05 -16.42
C ASN A 152 4.42 3.50 -15.16
N GLU A 153 4.64 4.34 -14.15
CA GLU A 153 5.26 3.94 -12.88
C GLU A 153 4.41 2.91 -12.13
N GLU A 154 3.09 3.11 -12.14
CA GLU A 154 2.12 2.19 -11.56
C GLU A 154 2.13 0.83 -12.30
N LEU A 155 2.25 0.84 -13.62
CA LEU A 155 2.37 -0.40 -14.42
C LEU A 155 3.69 -1.13 -14.16
N GLU A 156 4.79 -0.41 -13.93
CA GLU A 156 6.07 -1.02 -13.53
C GLU A 156 5.96 -1.65 -12.14
N THR A 157 5.29 -0.98 -11.21
CA THR A 157 5.01 -1.53 -9.88
C THR A 157 4.13 -2.78 -9.95
N LEU A 158 3.11 -2.79 -10.79
CA LEU A 158 2.25 -3.95 -11.04
C LEU A 158 3.03 -5.12 -11.66
N ARG A 159 4.00 -4.86 -12.55
CA ARG A 159 4.89 -5.91 -13.09
C ARG A 159 5.76 -6.52 -11.99
N LEU A 160 6.34 -5.69 -11.14
CA LEU A 160 7.10 -6.15 -9.98
C LEU A 160 6.24 -7.00 -9.04
N LEU A 161 5.05 -6.53 -8.68
CA LEU A 161 4.11 -7.28 -7.83
C LEU A 161 3.74 -8.62 -8.47
N ALA A 162 3.46 -8.65 -9.77
CA ALA A 162 3.18 -9.89 -10.48
C ALA A 162 4.38 -10.86 -10.46
N GLN A 163 5.61 -10.35 -10.53
CA GLN A 163 6.82 -11.18 -10.39
C GLN A 163 6.94 -11.76 -8.97
N LEU A 164 6.66 -10.96 -7.94
CA LEU A 164 6.71 -11.40 -6.54
C LEU A 164 5.60 -12.40 -6.22
N VAL A 165 4.37 -12.19 -6.72
CA VAL A 165 3.24 -13.12 -6.55
C VAL A 165 3.51 -14.48 -7.22
N LYS A 166 4.24 -14.50 -8.34
CA LYS A 166 4.62 -15.75 -9.02
C LYS A 166 5.65 -16.57 -8.25
N GLN A 167 6.28 -16.01 -7.20
CA GLN A 167 7.18 -16.78 -6.37
C GLN A 167 6.40 -17.86 -5.60
N ARG A 168 6.94 -19.09 -5.59
CA ARG A 168 6.26 -20.26 -4.99
C ARG A 168 6.04 -20.17 -3.48
N THR A 169 6.63 -19.16 -2.84
CA THR A 169 6.62 -18.98 -1.39
C THR A 169 5.50 -18.07 -0.91
N LEU A 170 4.74 -17.42 -1.80
CA LEU A 170 3.65 -16.54 -1.38
C LEU A 170 2.60 -17.31 -0.55
N GLN A 171 2.37 -16.86 0.68
CA GLN A 171 1.36 -17.35 1.60
C GLN A 171 0.22 -16.34 1.77
N LEU A 172 0.54 -15.04 1.71
CA LEU A 172 -0.42 -13.99 2.00
C LEU A 172 -0.09 -12.72 1.22
N TYR A 173 -1.07 -12.21 0.49
CA TYR A 173 -1.07 -10.89 -0.12
C TYR A 173 -1.94 -9.93 0.70
N ILE A 174 -1.37 -8.80 1.08
CA ILE A 174 -2.00 -7.76 1.90
C ILE A 174 -2.07 -6.47 1.06
N PRO A 175 -3.24 -6.10 0.51
CA PRO A 175 -3.41 -4.76 -0.07
C PRO A 175 -3.55 -3.72 1.06
N HIS A 176 -3.23 -2.46 0.78
CA HIS A 176 -3.49 -1.37 1.71
C HIS A 176 -4.99 -1.23 2.01
N ILE A 177 -5.83 -1.36 0.96
CA ILE A 177 -7.29 -1.35 1.08
C ILE A 177 -7.85 -2.62 0.43
N GLY A 178 -8.76 -3.31 1.09
CA GLY A 178 -9.47 -4.48 0.59
C GLY A 178 -9.15 -5.75 1.38
N SER A 179 -9.67 -6.87 0.88
CA SER A 179 -9.51 -8.16 1.58
C SER A 179 -8.13 -8.76 1.37
N LEU A 180 -7.63 -9.44 2.41
CA LEU A 180 -6.44 -10.29 2.32
C LEU A 180 -6.64 -11.41 1.29
N CYS A 181 -5.55 -11.88 0.69
CA CYS A 181 -5.61 -12.89 -0.34
C CYS A 181 -4.51 -13.94 -0.15
N GLU A 182 -4.90 -15.16 0.19
CA GLU A 182 -4.00 -16.31 0.37
C GLU A 182 -3.75 -17.06 -0.95
N ASP A 183 -4.67 -16.95 -1.91
CA ASP A 183 -4.55 -17.61 -3.21
C ASP A 183 -3.74 -16.74 -4.20
N PRO A 184 -2.54 -17.17 -4.62
CA PRO A 184 -1.72 -16.42 -5.57
C PRO A 184 -2.40 -16.22 -6.93
N VAL A 185 -3.29 -17.12 -7.34
CA VAL A 185 -4.04 -16.99 -8.59
C VAL A 185 -5.04 -15.84 -8.49
N MET A 186 -5.78 -15.78 -7.38
CA MET A 186 -6.69 -14.67 -7.09
C MET A 186 -5.92 -13.33 -6.97
N ALA A 187 -4.77 -13.31 -6.29
CA ALA A 187 -3.93 -12.11 -6.21
C ALA A 187 -3.49 -11.63 -7.60
N MET A 188 -3.06 -12.56 -8.47
CA MET A 188 -2.71 -12.25 -9.85
C MET A 188 -3.89 -11.70 -10.66
N GLN A 189 -5.10 -12.23 -10.47
CA GLN A 189 -6.32 -11.72 -11.12
C GLN A 189 -6.62 -10.28 -10.70
N ARG A 190 -6.46 -9.95 -9.42
CA ARG A 190 -6.65 -8.58 -8.91
C ARG A 190 -5.62 -7.61 -9.51
N LEU A 191 -4.35 -8.02 -9.60
CA LEU A 191 -3.31 -7.23 -10.27
C LEU A 191 -3.60 -7.04 -11.76
N ALA A 192 -4.10 -8.08 -12.45
CA ALA A 192 -4.48 -7.97 -13.85
C ALA A 192 -5.65 -7.00 -14.06
N ALA A 193 -6.62 -6.95 -13.13
CA ALA A 193 -7.70 -5.98 -13.15
C ALA A 193 -7.19 -4.53 -13.01
N ASP A 194 -6.18 -4.31 -12.17
CA ASP A 194 -5.52 -3.01 -12.04
C ASP A 194 -4.82 -2.59 -13.34
N VAL A 195 -4.08 -3.51 -13.97
CA VAL A 195 -3.43 -3.28 -15.27
C VAL A 195 -4.47 -2.89 -16.32
N ALA A 196 -5.57 -3.63 -16.41
CA ALA A 196 -6.65 -3.36 -17.36
C ALA A 196 -7.29 -1.99 -17.13
N TYR A 197 -7.57 -1.65 -15.86
CA TYR A 197 -8.09 -0.33 -15.48
C TYR A 197 -7.15 0.80 -15.90
N LEU A 198 -5.86 0.71 -15.55
CA LEU A 198 -4.87 1.73 -15.89
C LEU A 198 -4.74 1.91 -17.40
N HIS A 199 -4.67 0.83 -18.18
CA HIS A 199 -4.65 0.94 -19.64
C HIS A 199 -5.91 1.61 -20.19
N LYS A 200 -7.09 1.29 -19.65
CA LYS A 200 -8.36 1.85 -20.09
C LYS A 200 -8.43 3.37 -19.86
N ILE A 201 -8.12 3.84 -18.65
CA ILE A 201 -8.15 5.28 -18.35
C ILE A 201 -7.07 6.05 -19.10
N ARG A 202 -5.86 5.48 -19.26
CA ARG A 202 -4.77 6.13 -20.00
C ARG A 202 -5.12 6.33 -21.45
N SER A 203 -5.61 5.29 -22.12
CA SER A 203 -6.01 5.37 -23.54
C SER A 203 -7.16 6.37 -23.75
N ALA A 204 -8.14 6.39 -22.83
CA ALA A 204 -9.26 7.33 -22.90
C ALA A 204 -8.80 8.79 -22.76
N VAL A 205 -7.98 9.08 -21.73
CA VAL A 205 -7.46 10.43 -21.49
C VAL A 205 -6.53 10.88 -22.62
N GLN A 206 -5.64 10.00 -23.07
CA GLN A 206 -4.74 10.28 -24.20
C GLN A 206 -5.54 10.67 -25.46
N ALA A 207 -6.59 9.92 -25.79
CA ALA A 207 -7.41 10.20 -26.97
C ALA A 207 -8.14 11.55 -26.89
N VAL A 208 -8.59 11.97 -25.70
CA VAL A 208 -9.19 13.29 -25.49
C VAL A 208 -8.15 14.40 -25.69
N VAL A 209 -6.97 14.24 -25.09
CA VAL A 209 -5.90 15.24 -25.18
C VAL A 209 -5.37 15.36 -26.61
N GLU A 210 -5.20 14.25 -27.33
CA GLU A 210 -4.78 14.24 -28.74
C GLU A 210 -5.79 14.93 -29.68
N ARG A 211 -7.09 14.90 -29.32
CA ARG A 211 -8.15 15.63 -30.05
C ARG A 211 -8.25 17.11 -29.64
N GLY A 212 -7.50 17.55 -28.64
CA GLY A 212 -7.59 18.92 -28.10
C GLY A 212 -8.91 19.19 -27.39
N GLU A 213 -9.55 18.16 -26.88
CA GLU A 213 -10.84 18.25 -26.18
C GLU A 213 -10.65 18.69 -24.71
N SER A 214 -11.70 19.29 -24.14
CA SER A 214 -11.72 19.72 -22.74
C SER A 214 -11.88 18.54 -21.78
N ALA A 215 -11.55 18.77 -20.50
CA ALA A 215 -11.74 17.80 -19.43
C ALA A 215 -13.21 17.36 -19.26
N GLU A 216 -14.19 18.18 -19.67
CA GLU A 216 -15.62 17.87 -19.60
C GLU A 216 -15.99 16.60 -20.40
N VAL A 217 -15.25 16.31 -21.47
CA VAL A 217 -15.45 15.07 -22.25
C VAL A 217 -15.05 13.85 -21.42
N ILE A 218 -13.99 13.96 -20.62
CA ILE A 218 -13.53 12.89 -19.72
C ILE A 218 -14.58 12.63 -18.64
N GLU A 219 -15.17 13.68 -18.07
CA GLU A 219 -16.24 13.56 -17.08
C GLU A 219 -17.46 12.83 -17.64
N THR A 220 -17.78 13.05 -18.92
CA THR A 220 -18.90 12.40 -19.59
C THR A 220 -18.68 10.89 -19.74
N ILE A 221 -17.46 10.46 -20.07
CA ILE A 221 -17.13 9.04 -20.25
C ILE A 221 -16.66 8.34 -18.96
N ALA A 222 -16.34 9.10 -17.91
CA ALA A 222 -15.77 8.57 -16.66
C ALA A 222 -16.57 7.39 -16.08
N PRO A 223 -17.92 7.42 -15.99
CA PRO A 223 -18.68 6.30 -15.44
C PRO A 223 -18.46 4.98 -16.20
N GLU A 224 -18.23 5.05 -17.50
CA GLU A 224 -17.98 3.86 -18.34
C GLU A 224 -16.57 3.31 -18.16
N LEU A 225 -15.62 4.12 -17.66
CA LEU A 225 -14.23 3.73 -17.48
C LEU A 225 -14.02 2.90 -16.20
N LEU A 226 -14.84 3.10 -15.18
CA LEU A 226 -14.76 2.37 -13.92
C LEU A 226 -15.22 0.91 -14.07
N PRO A 227 -14.49 -0.08 -13.53
CA PRO A 227 -14.96 -1.47 -13.51
C PRO A 227 -16.23 -1.65 -12.66
N GLU A 228 -17.18 -2.46 -13.12
CA GLU A 228 -18.44 -2.74 -12.40
C GLU A 228 -18.22 -3.29 -10.99
N SER A 229 -17.17 -4.09 -10.81
CA SER A 229 -16.78 -4.66 -9.51
C SER A 229 -16.24 -3.61 -8.52
N ARG A 230 -16.02 -2.36 -8.95
CA ARG A 230 -15.36 -1.31 -8.16
C ARG A 230 -16.15 -0.01 -8.12
N GLN A 231 -17.47 -0.09 -8.04
CA GLN A 231 -18.37 1.08 -7.98
C GLN A 231 -18.58 1.66 -6.56
N SER A 232 -17.73 1.30 -5.59
CA SER A 232 -17.79 1.88 -4.25
C SER A 232 -17.53 3.39 -4.28
N ALA A 233 -18.07 4.14 -3.32
CA ALA A 233 -17.88 5.59 -3.24
C ALA A 233 -16.40 5.98 -3.12
N SER A 234 -15.60 5.19 -2.39
CA SER A 234 -14.15 5.38 -2.29
C SER A 234 -13.45 5.17 -3.63
N SER A 235 -13.85 4.14 -4.38
CA SER A 235 -13.30 3.86 -5.70
C SER A 235 -13.66 4.94 -6.73
N LEU A 236 -14.89 5.47 -6.68
CA LEU A 236 -15.32 6.60 -7.52
C LEU A 236 -14.49 7.87 -7.26
N ALA A 237 -14.19 8.17 -5.99
CA ALA A 237 -13.35 9.30 -5.62
C ALA A 237 -11.93 9.16 -6.20
N VAL A 238 -11.29 8.01 -5.98
CA VAL A 238 -9.95 7.72 -6.53
C VAL A 238 -9.97 7.74 -8.06
N HIS A 239 -11.03 7.21 -8.68
CA HIS A 239 -11.15 7.20 -10.13
C HIS A 239 -11.23 8.60 -10.73
N SER A 240 -12.04 9.49 -10.14
CA SER A 240 -12.18 10.86 -10.60
C SER A 240 -10.84 11.61 -10.49
N GLU A 241 -10.14 11.43 -9.37
CA GLU A 241 -8.83 12.02 -9.14
C GLU A 241 -7.77 11.48 -10.12
N ASN A 242 -7.78 10.18 -10.42
CA ASN A 242 -6.87 9.60 -11.41
C ASN A 242 -7.05 10.19 -12.81
N LEU A 243 -8.30 10.38 -13.25
CA LEU A 243 -8.60 10.97 -14.55
C LEU A 243 -8.06 12.41 -14.63
N GLU A 244 -8.28 13.19 -13.58
CA GLU A 244 -7.79 14.56 -13.50
C GLU A 244 -6.26 14.63 -13.52
N ARG A 245 -5.59 13.79 -12.71
CA ARG A 245 -4.11 13.70 -12.66
C ARG A 245 -3.53 13.33 -14.02
N LEU A 246 -4.10 12.33 -14.70
CA LEU A 246 -3.65 11.90 -16.02
C LEU A 246 -3.82 13.00 -17.08
N TYR A 247 -4.97 13.70 -17.09
CA TYR A 247 -5.22 14.80 -18.02
C TYR A 247 -4.22 15.94 -17.81
N ARG A 248 -4.02 16.36 -16.55
CA ARG A 248 -3.02 17.38 -16.19
C ARG A 248 -1.60 16.97 -16.59
N SER A 249 -1.22 15.70 -16.39
CA SER A 249 0.11 15.19 -16.76
C SER A 249 0.33 15.24 -18.29
N HIS A 250 -0.67 14.85 -19.09
CA HIS A 250 -0.55 14.86 -20.55
C HIS A 250 -0.48 16.28 -21.13
N LEU A 251 -1.23 17.24 -20.58
CA LEU A 251 -1.14 18.65 -20.99
C LEU A 251 0.25 19.25 -20.73
N ARG A 252 0.87 18.91 -19.60
CA ARG A 252 2.24 19.34 -19.28
C ARG A 252 3.26 18.73 -20.24
N GLY A 253 3.06 17.48 -20.65
CA GLY A 253 3.94 16.78 -21.60
C GLY A 253 3.89 17.29 -23.05
N GLN A 254 2.81 17.98 -23.47
CA GLN A 254 2.70 18.59 -24.80
C GLN A 254 3.26 20.03 -24.87
N SER A 255 3.54 20.65 -23.72
CA SER A 255 3.96 22.05 -23.62
C SER A 255 5.49 22.24 -23.54
N GLY A 256 6.27 21.14 -23.61
CA GLY A 256 7.74 21.12 -23.60
C GLY A 256 8.29 20.46 -24.85
#